data_AF-A0A439CUF2-F1
#
_entry.id   AF-A0A439CUF2-F1
#
_cell.length_a   1.000
_cell.length_b   1.000
_cell.length_c   1.000
_cell.angle_alpha   90.00
_cell.angle_beta   90.00
_cell.angle_gamma   90.00
#
_symmetry.space_group_name_H-M   'P 1'
#
loop_
_entity.id
_entity.type
_entity.pdbx_description
1 polymer ?
#
loop_
_entity_poly.entity_id
_entity_poly.type
_entity_poly.pdbx_seq_one_letter_code
_entity_poly.pdbx_strand_id
1 'polypeptide(L)'
;MGRLMSAPFLLSLTATLASADSTCLSAVSWGDPRVDVFGRAPDNSIWHKFYTGYDWQPEKFERIPSQASSCPSASSWGYGRLDILWVDESSGNVLHKYFDSGSWGNTDNGIYLHKAWTGTDYYPTGQQWEDLGGNFSSAPYIASWGPDRLDIVGLSAETNSLWHRFWEGTRWTEWEDLGGGPFIGNPIATSWGSGRLDLWAVDKQGVLNHKFWDGFQWNGWEQLGGKFSETPQVVHWSKGKIDIVGKNANGRYYLKRFDGGNWNPSLDGWWVLSGPYSSEPRLITKTEKQNFLYLFGIDTNNVARLQIWSGYDWQPSAQETWPLGDVSKPYANGKPDSSASQGQQVILRVGRLVLTTTPTTEKMDIFNKMGADKANLAVGAKNSSSIPTMPKFSSKVEEQKYKKEHLAGAFRIFAQNGFDEGVSGHMSPRDPVDPRTFWINPFTMHFADITVSDLVYVTEDAEVISGKHSVNAAGFAIHSEIHKAHPWINAVCHAHSTAGKTYSAFGKPLPSLTQDSLKFHGKRSILHEYHGPVLSTEEGKAIARVINDRMNVVILKNHGLLSLMIDAATPARGEPATIDEEVARGAADTIGTRSRGFLHFQPYYLNMIAQTGGAFLL
;
A
#
# COMPACT_ATOMS: atom_id res chain seq x y z
N MET A 1 -4.43 45.08 40.69
CA MET A 1 -3.20 44.31 40.39
C MET A 1 -3.59 43.07 39.58
N GLY A 2 -2.89 42.60 38.54
CA GLY A 2 -1.84 43.26 37.75
C GLY A 2 -0.74 42.31 37.24
N ARG A 3 -0.58 42.21 35.89
CA ARG A 3 0.67 41.94 35.13
C ARG A 3 1.34 40.55 35.32
N LEU A 4 1.91 39.83 34.33
CA LEU A 4 2.14 39.86 32.85
C LEU A 4 2.23 38.34 32.42
N MET A 5 2.30 37.81 31.18
CA MET A 5 2.27 38.19 29.74
C MET A 5 1.99 36.88 28.93
N SER A 6 1.86 36.78 27.61
CA SER A 6 1.75 37.73 26.47
C SER A 6 1.14 37.01 25.25
N ALA A 7 0.22 37.67 24.54
CA ALA A 7 0.05 37.59 23.08
C ALA A 7 0.68 38.86 22.46
N PRO A 8 0.99 39.02 21.14
CA PRO A 8 0.29 38.56 19.91
C PRO A 8 1.21 37.69 18.99
N PHE A 9 0.97 37.32 17.72
CA PHE A 9 0.11 37.77 16.59
C PHE A 9 -0.46 36.53 15.82
N LEU A 10 -1.44 36.51 14.89
CA LEU A 10 -2.34 37.44 14.15
C LEU A 10 -1.88 38.07 12.79
N LEU A 11 -2.67 37.80 11.72
CA LEU A 11 -2.59 38.26 10.30
C LEU A 11 -1.44 37.63 9.47
N SER A 12 -1.71 36.76 8.48
CA SER A 12 -2.19 36.96 7.08
C SER A 12 -1.15 37.57 6.11
N LEU A 13 -1.11 37.31 4.78
CA LEU A 13 -2.21 37.19 3.80
C LEU A 13 -1.77 36.50 2.47
N THR A 14 -2.73 35.91 1.72
CA THR A 14 -2.78 35.58 0.26
C THR A 14 -1.53 35.30 -0.61
N ALA A 15 -1.66 34.25 -1.43
CA ALA A 15 -1.37 34.29 -2.87
C ALA A 15 -2.52 33.60 -3.65
N THR A 16 -2.70 33.93 -4.93
CA THR A 16 -3.88 33.53 -5.74
C THR A 16 -3.70 32.16 -6.40
N LEU A 17 -4.82 31.48 -6.68
CA LEU A 17 -4.90 30.56 -7.82
C LEU A 17 -4.62 31.36 -9.11
N ALA A 18 -3.37 31.32 -9.57
CA ALA A 18 -3.09 31.40 -11.00
C ALA A 18 -3.78 30.22 -11.71
N SER A 19 -3.87 30.29 -13.03
CA SER A 19 -4.50 29.25 -13.85
C SER A 19 -3.82 27.88 -13.70
N ALA A 20 -4.40 26.88 -14.38
CA ALA A 20 -3.60 25.77 -14.88
C ALA A 20 -2.32 26.28 -15.60
N ASP A 21 -1.33 25.39 -15.72
CA ASP A 21 -0.11 25.45 -16.55
C ASP A 21 1.24 25.63 -15.83
N SER A 22 1.32 25.91 -14.51
CA SER A 22 2.63 26.27 -13.89
C SER A 22 3.02 25.73 -12.50
N THR A 23 2.24 24.87 -11.84
CA THR A 23 2.69 24.16 -10.62
C THR A 23 2.95 22.68 -10.88
N CYS A 24 4.23 22.28 -10.95
CA CYS A 24 4.62 20.91 -11.26
C CYS A 24 5.26 20.19 -10.07
N LEU A 25 4.79 18.95 -9.83
CA LEU A 25 5.11 18.13 -8.67
C LEU A 25 5.36 16.67 -9.07
N SER A 26 6.32 16.03 -8.41
CA SER A 26 6.57 14.59 -8.46
C SER A 26 6.64 14.03 -7.04
N ALA A 27 6.11 12.83 -6.82
CA ALA A 27 6.02 12.21 -5.51
C ALA A 27 6.38 10.72 -5.61
N VAL A 28 7.13 10.22 -4.62
CA VAL A 28 7.76 8.90 -4.65
C VAL A 28 7.87 8.34 -3.24
N SER A 29 7.90 7.01 -3.10
CA SER A 29 8.16 6.31 -1.85
C SER A 29 9.24 5.25 -2.07
N TRP A 30 10.07 5.04 -1.05
CA TRP A 30 11.13 4.03 -1.01
C TRP A 30 10.97 3.06 0.18
N GLY A 31 9.82 3.09 0.86
CA GLY A 31 9.53 2.22 1.99
C GLY A 31 8.40 2.78 2.86
N ASP A 32 7.68 1.91 3.55
CA ASP A 32 6.68 2.32 4.55
C ASP A 32 7.40 2.91 5.78
N PRO A 33 7.00 4.09 6.32
CA PRO A 33 5.90 4.98 5.94
C PRO A 33 6.36 6.28 5.24
N ARG A 34 7.45 6.21 4.47
CA ARG A 34 8.18 7.34 3.90
C ARG A 34 7.63 7.74 2.52
N VAL A 35 7.34 9.03 2.35
CA VAL A 35 6.94 9.62 1.05
C VAL A 35 7.71 10.91 0.84
N ASP A 36 8.39 11.05 -0.28
CA ASP A 36 9.17 12.24 -0.67
C ASP A 36 8.47 12.93 -1.83
N VAL A 37 8.47 14.26 -1.82
CA VAL A 37 7.78 15.09 -2.81
C VAL A 37 8.68 16.23 -3.25
N PHE A 38 8.76 16.39 -4.56
CA PHE A 38 9.57 17.38 -5.26
C PHE A 38 8.68 18.30 -6.08
N GLY A 39 9.01 19.59 -6.16
CA GLY A 39 8.28 20.54 -6.98
C GLY A 39 9.17 21.63 -7.54
N ARG A 40 8.85 22.13 -8.75
CA ARG A 40 9.50 23.32 -9.31
C ARG A 40 8.77 24.58 -8.82
N ALA A 41 9.53 25.53 -8.31
CA ALA A 41 9.05 26.86 -7.97
C ALA A 41 9.17 27.84 -9.18
N PRO A 42 8.49 29.00 -9.15
CA PRO A 42 8.58 30.00 -10.22
C PRO A 42 9.96 30.64 -10.44
N ASP A 43 10.94 30.39 -9.55
CA ASP A 43 12.35 30.79 -9.71
C ASP A 43 13.20 29.69 -10.38
N ASN A 44 12.55 28.73 -11.06
CA ASN A 44 13.12 27.53 -11.68
C ASN A 44 13.87 26.57 -10.74
N SER A 45 13.83 26.79 -9.43
CA SER A 45 14.46 25.87 -8.48
C SER A 45 13.55 24.71 -8.07
N ILE A 46 14.16 23.54 -7.83
CA ILE A 46 13.47 22.37 -7.31
C ILE A 46 13.46 22.45 -5.77
N TRP A 47 12.32 22.18 -5.17
CA TRP A 47 12.12 22.14 -3.72
C TRP A 47 11.67 20.75 -3.31
N HIS A 48 12.08 20.32 -2.12
CA HIS A 48 11.84 18.99 -1.59
C HIS A 48 11.20 19.04 -0.19
N LYS A 49 10.29 18.11 0.09
CA LYS A 49 9.78 17.81 1.43
C LYS A 49 9.37 16.33 1.53
N PHE A 50 9.52 15.73 2.70
CA PHE A 50 9.22 14.32 2.93
C PHE A 50 8.37 14.06 4.17
N TYR A 51 7.64 12.96 4.19
CA TYR A 51 6.84 12.48 5.31
C TYR A 51 7.56 11.35 6.03
N THR A 52 7.59 11.38 7.36
CA THR A 52 8.33 10.42 8.22
C THR A 52 7.48 9.24 8.71
N GLY A 53 6.19 9.21 8.36
CA GLY A 53 5.18 8.41 9.05
C GLY A 53 4.45 9.16 10.18
N TYR A 54 5.06 10.21 10.71
CA TYR A 54 4.55 10.99 11.84
C TYR A 54 4.32 12.46 11.51
N ASP A 55 5.22 13.06 10.73
CA ASP A 55 5.27 14.48 10.40
C ASP A 55 5.93 14.75 9.04
N TRP A 56 5.81 15.99 8.54
CA TRP A 56 6.47 16.45 7.31
C TRP A 56 7.76 17.18 7.65
N GLN A 57 8.87 16.72 7.10
CA GLN A 57 10.23 17.20 7.33
C GLN A 57 10.93 17.59 6.00
N PRO A 58 11.85 18.58 6.01
CA PRO A 58 12.02 19.56 7.09
C PRO A 58 10.70 20.33 7.32
N GLU A 59 10.54 21.03 8.45
CA GLU A 59 9.32 21.82 8.75
C GLU A 59 8.86 22.66 7.55
N LYS A 60 9.85 23.21 6.84
CA LYS A 60 9.76 23.96 5.59
C LYS A 60 10.42 23.16 4.46
N PHE A 61 9.91 23.30 3.23
CA PHE A 61 10.57 22.74 2.05
C PHE A 61 12.04 23.17 1.99
N GLU A 62 12.94 22.23 1.71
CA GLU A 62 14.35 22.51 1.40
C GLU A 62 14.50 22.81 -0.10
N ARG A 63 15.35 23.79 -0.46
CA ARG A 63 15.68 24.07 -1.86
C ARG A 63 16.79 23.12 -2.29
N ILE A 64 16.51 22.26 -3.27
CA ILE A 64 17.56 21.58 -4.03
C ILE A 64 18.17 22.64 -4.96
N PRO A 65 19.49 22.90 -4.91
CA PRO A 65 20.11 23.82 -5.85
C PRO A 65 19.99 23.29 -7.29
N SER A 66 19.33 24.06 -8.15
CA SER A 66 19.06 23.71 -9.56
C SER A 66 18.68 24.97 -10.36
N GLN A 67 18.64 24.85 -11.68
CA GLN A 67 17.92 25.73 -12.61
C GLN A 67 17.17 24.86 -13.63
N ALA A 68 15.89 24.56 -13.37
CA ALA A 68 15.13 23.60 -14.15
C ALA A 68 14.23 24.28 -15.20
N SER A 69 14.38 23.89 -16.46
CA SER A 69 13.46 24.26 -17.55
C SER A 69 12.23 23.35 -17.60
N SER A 70 12.27 22.15 -17.01
CA SER A 70 11.16 21.19 -16.96
C SER A 70 10.51 21.03 -15.57
N CYS A 71 9.54 20.13 -15.47
CA CYS A 71 9.15 19.50 -14.20
C CYS A 71 10.28 18.63 -13.62
N PRO A 72 10.35 18.43 -12.29
CA PRO A 72 11.08 17.31 -11.72
C PRO A 72 10.33 15.99 -11.97
N SER A 73 11.06 14.89 -12.05
CA SER A 73 10.51 13.52 -12.15
C SER A 73 11.34 12.58 -11.26
N ALA A 74 10.71 11.80 -10.38
CA ALA A 74 11.40 11.03 -9.36
C ALA A 74 10.93 9.57 -9.27
N SER A 75 11.85 8.66 -8.92
CA SER A 75 11.63 7.22 -8.82
C SER A 75 12.45 6.59 -7.69
N SER A 76 12.16 5.32 -7.39
CA SER A 76 12.90 4.48 -6.44
C SER A 76 12.91 3.04 -6.91
N TRP A 77 13.98 2.32 -6.58
CA TRP A 77 14.20 0.90 -6.90
C TRP A 77 14.66 0.09 -5.68
N GLY A 78 14.73 0.69 -4.49
CA GLY A 78 15.24 0.04 -3.28
C GLY A 78 15.09 0.88 -2.02
N TYR A 79 15.12 0.21 -0.85
CA TYR A 79 14.98 0.89 0.44
C TYR A 79 16.17 1.82 0.71
N GLY A 80 15.88 3.05 1.13
CA GLY A 80 16.89 4.09 1.37
C GLY A 80 17.31 4.87 0.11
N ARG A 81 16.81 4.50 -1.09
CA ARG A 81 17.24 5.07 -2.37
C ARG A 81 16.13 5.89 -3.04
N LEU A 82 16.50 7.08 -3.51
CA LEU A 82 15.70 7.90 -4.42
C LEU A 82 16.54 8.40 -5.58
N ASP A 83 15.92 8.54 -6.74
CA ASP A 83 16.51 9.11 -7.94
C ASP A 83 15.57 10.18 -8.52
N ILE A 84 16.08 11.37 -8.85
CA ILE A 84 15.31 12.51 -9.37
C ILE A 84 16.01 13.13 -10.59
N LEU A 85 15.20 13.44 -11.61
CA LEU A 85 15.58 14.11 -12.85
C LEU A 85 14.93 15.49 -13.02
N TRP A 86 15.55 16.35 -13.82
CA TRP A 86 14.95 17.51 -14.47
C TRP A 86 15.77 17.89 -15.73
N VAL A 87 15.20 18.67 -16.66
CA VAL A 87 15.96 19.33 -17.73
C VAL A 87 16.52 20.65 -17.20
N ASP A 88 17.80 20.90 -17.46
CA ASP A 88 18.47 22.15 -17.12
C ASP A 88 18.07 23.32 -18.05
N GLU A 89 18.03 24.54 -17.52
CA GLU A 89 17.65 25.74 -18.26
C GLU A 89 18.76 26.30 -19.17
N SER A 90 20.03 26.05 -18.85
CA SER A 90 21.16 26.60 -19.61
C SER A 90 21.63 25.73 -20.78
N SER A 91 21.38 24.42 -20.70
CA SER A 91 21.88 23.41 -21.63
C SER A 91 20.80 22.66 -22.41
N GLY A 92 19.62 22.42 -21.81
CA GLY A 92 18.63 21.47 -22.36
C GLY A 92 18.94 19.99 -22.07
N ASN A 93 19.99 19.71 -21.30
CA ASN A 93 20.40 18.36 -20.91
C ASN A 93 19.55 17.84 -19.73
N VAL A 94 19.44 16.51 -19.60
CA VAL A 94 18.83 15.86 -18.42
C VAL A 94 19.84 15.77 -17.29
N LEU A 95 19.56 16.44 -16.17
CA LEU A 95 20.31 16.32 -14.93
C LEU A 95 19.69 15.29 -14.00
N HIS A 96 20.53 14.65 -13.18
CA HIS A 96 20.15 13.64 -12.20
C HIS A 96 20.77 13.93 -10.82
N LYS A 97 19.99 13.68 -9.76
CA LYS A 97 20.45 13.63 -8.37
C LYS A 97 19.81 12.43 -7.67
N TYR A 98 20.46 11.92 -6.62
CA TYR A 98 19.95 10.82 -5.79
C TYR A 98 20.14 11.06 -4.29
N PHE A 99 19.33 10.40 -3.48
CA PHE A 99 19.49 10.24 -2.04
C PHE A 99 19.81 8.78 -1.73
N ASP A 100 20.72 8.54 -0.80
CA ASP A 100 21.13 7.20 -0.36
C ASP A 100 21.33 7.20 1.17
N SER A 101 20.61 6.31 1.85
CA SER A 101 20.88 5.84 3.22
C SER A 101 21.12 6.93 4.29
N GLY A 102 20.48 8.10 4.14
CA GLY A 102 20.58 9.22 5.08
C GLY A 102 21.25 10.48 4.53
N SER A 103 21.82 10.45 3.32
CA SER A 103 22.47 11.62 2.71
C SER A 103 22.06 11.82 1.25
N TRP A 104 21.88 13.09 0.88
CA TRP A 104 22.05 13.54 -0.51
C TRP A 104 23.53 13.40 -0.89
N GLY A 105 23.84 12.98 -2.12
CA GLY A 105 25.24 12.85 -2.58
C GLY A 105 26.08 14.11 -2.35
N ASN A 106 27.29 13.93 -1.80
CA ASN A 106 28.18 15.02 -1.37
C ASN A 106 28.58 15.96 -2.53
N THR A 107 28.56 17.26 -2.27
CA THR A 107 28.85 18.31 -3.27
C THR A 107 30.09 19.14 -2.92
N ASP A 108 30.98 19.33 -3.89
CA ASP A 108 31.88 20.48 -3.95
C ASP A 108 31.44 21.41 -5.10
N ASN A 109 31.58 22.73 -4.92
CA ASN A 109 31.50 23.78 -5.94
C ASN A 109 30.25 23.91 -6.85
N GLY A 110 29.13 23.23 -6.56
CA GLY A 110 27.79 23.67 -6.97
C GLY A 110 27.36 23.42 -8.42
N ILE A 111 27.79 22.30 -9.02
CA ILE A 111 27.34 21.77 -10.32
C ILE A 111 26.97 20.27 -10.12
N TYR A 112 25.96 19.74 -10.83
CA TYR A 112 25.16 18.58 -10.36
C TYR A 112 24.90 17.48 -11.41
N LEU A 113 25.44 16.25 -11.29
CA LEU A 113 25.14 15.15 -12.25
C LEU A 113 25.44 13.70 -11.71
N HIS A 114 24.47 12.88 -11.27
CA HIS A 114 24.58 11.39 -11.08
C HIS A 114 25.64 10.74 -10.14
N LYS A 115 25.24 9.64 -9.45
CA LYS A 115 26.11 8.55 -8.96
C LYS A 115 25.31 7.27 -8.63
N ALA A 116 25.91 6.10 -8.81
CA ALA A 116 25.30 4.79 -8.53
C ALA A 116 26.19 3.88 -7.69
N TRP A 117 25.61 2.90 -7.00
CA TRP A 117 26.30 1.88 -6.21
C TRP A 117 26.30 0.55 -6.98
N THR A 118 27.46 -0.11 -7.10
CA THR A 118 27.61 -1.35 -7.92
C THR A 118 27.59 -2.63 -7.08
N GLY A 119 27.13 -2.56 -5.83
CA GLY A 119 27.25 -3.65 -4.86
C GLY A 119 28.63 -3.75 -4.18
N THR A 120 29.67 -3.09 -4.70
CA THR A 120 31.03 -3.11 -4.13
C THR A 120 31.75 -1.76 -4.10
N ASP A 121 31.46 -0.84 -5.02
CA ASP A 121 31.96 0.55 -4.99
C ASP A 121 30.94 1.52 -5.65
N TYR A 122 31.17 2.83 -5.57
CA TYR A 122 30.36 3.84 -6.26
C TYR A 122 30.90 4.12 -7.66
N TYR A 123 30.04 4.04 -8.68
CA TYR A 123 30.34 4.43 -10.05
C TYR A 123 29.82 5.85 -10.38
N PRO A 124 30.62 6.70 -11.06
CA PRO A 124 32.03 6.49 -11.39
C PRO A 124 32.94 6.59 -10.16
N THR A 125 34.05 5.82 -10.17
CA THR A 125 35.00 5.74 -9.05
C THR A 125 35.81 7.05 -8.93
N GLY A 126 35.37 7.96 -8.06
CA GLY A 126 36.00 9.26 -7.82
C GLY A 126 35.03 10.32 -7.29
N GLN A 127 35.41 11.59 -7.39
CA GLN A 127 34.57 12.76 -7.08
C GLN A 127 34.13 13.49 -8.37
N GLN A 128 33.68 12.76 -9.38
CA GLN A 128 33.11 13.37 -10.59
C GLN A 128 31.72 12.85 -10.89
N TRP A 129 30.95 13.74 -11.51
CA TRP A 129 29.54 13.67 -11.81
C TRP A 129 29.39 13.35 -13.33
N GLU A 130 28.32 12.69 -13.77
CA GLU A 130 28.06 12.25 -15.16
C GLU A 130 26.88 12.97 -15.84
N ASP A 131 27.15 13.71 -16.92
CA ASP A 131 26.15 14.33 -17.78
C ASP A 131 25.55 13.29 -18.74
N LEU A 132 24.23 13.13 -18.74
CA LEU A 132 23.55 12.17 -19.61
C LEU A 132 23.34 12.71 -21.03
N GLY A 133 23.52 14.02 -21.26
CA GLY A 133 23.38 14.66 -22.57
C GLY A 133 21.98 14.54 -23.19
N GLY A 134 21.95 14.64 -24.52
CA GLY A 134 20.71 14.70 -25.32
C GLY A 134 20.23 16.13 -25.57
N ASN A 135 19.05 16.28 -26.18
CA ASN A 135 18.46 17.57 -26.55
C ASN A 135 16.94 17.43 -26.56
N PHE A 136 16.24 17.87 -25.50
CA PHE A 136 14.84 17.49 -25.24
C PHE A 136 13.88 18.67 -25.07
N SER A 137 12.68 18.55 -25.64
CA SER A 137 11.58 19.54 -25.54
C SER A 137 10.60 19.26 -24.40
N SER A 138 10.59 18.03 -23.85
CA SER A 138 9.70 17.61 -22.75
C SER A 138 10.43 17.51 -21.42
N ALA A 139 9.68 17.42 -20.32
CA ALA A 139 10.24 16.83 -19.11
C ALA A 139 10.60 15.35 -19.36
N PRO A 140 11.70 14.83 -18.81
CA PRO A 140 12.01 13.42 -18.84
C PRO A 140 11.12 12.65 -17.85
N TYR A 141 10.82 11.41 -18.18
CA TYR A 141 10.19 10.46 -17.25
C TYR A 141 11.19 9.38 -16.85
N ILE A 142 11.25 9.05 -15.56
CA ILE A 142 12.12 8.00 -15.02
C ILE A 142 11.29 6.89 -14.38
N ALA A 143 11.57 5.65 -14.76
CA ALA A 143 10.93 4.46 -14.25
C ALA A 143 11.97 3.45 -13.73
N SER A 144 11.49 2.47 -12.97
CA SER A 144 12.24 1.26 -12.64
C SER A 144 11.33 0.03 -12.78
N TRP A 145 11.95 -1.12 -13.04
CA TRP A 145 11.33 -2.43 -13.17
C TRP A 145 12.05 -3.50 -12.33
N GLY A 146 13.05 -3.10 -11.54
CA GLY A 146 13.80 -3.97 -10.63
C GLY A 146 15.00 -3.25 -9.99
N PRO A 147 15.66 -3.87 -9.00
CA PRO A 147 16.89 -3.35 -8.41
C PRO A 147 17.98 -3.08 -9.45
N ASP A 148 18.83 -2.09 -9.18
CA ASP A 148 19.97 -1.68 -10.03
C ASP A 148 19.57 -1.36 -11.49
N ARG A 149 18.32 -0.96 -11.72
CA ARG A 149 17.78 -0.61 -13.05
C ARG A 149 16.91 0.64 -13.00
N LEU A 150 17.27 1.61 -13.85
CA LEU A 150 16.56 2.85 -14.12
C LEU A 150 16.43 3.06 -15.62
N ASP A 151 15.30 3.59 -16.07
CA ASP A 151 14.98 3.80 -17.48
C ASP A 151 14.41 5.21 -17.65
N ILE A 152 15.03 5.99 -18.53
CA ILE A 152 14.71 7.41 -18.77
C ILE A 152 14.18 7.58 -20.18
N VAL A 153 13.07 8.29 -20.33
CA VAL A 153 12.52 8.69 -21.64
C VAL A 153 12.28 10.19 -21.74
N GLY A 154 12.46 10.75 -22.93
CA GLY A 154 12.20 12.17 -23.25
C GLY A 154 11.81 12.35 -24.72
N LEU A 155 11.22 13.50 -25.07
CA LEU A 155 10.94 13.86 -26.46
C LEU A 155 12.07 14.73 -27.02
N SER A 156 12.64 14.34 -28.16
CA SER A 156 13.69 15.12 -28.83
C SER A 156 13.19 16.52 -29.21
N ALA A 157 14.00 17.55 -28.94
CA ALA A 157 13.65 18.93 -29.29
C ALA A 157 13.58 19.16 -30.81
N GLU A 158 14.26 18.34 -31.59
CA GLU A 158 14.35 18.45 -33.05
C GLU A 158 13.21 17.72 -33.76
N THR A 159 12.96 16.45 -33.38
CA THR A 159 11.98 15.58 -34.05
C THR A 159 10.66 15.45 -33.29
N ASN A 160 10.70 15.57 -31.96
CA ASN A 160 9.67 15.13 -31.02
C ASN A 160 9.32 13.63 -31.18
N SER A 161 10.27 12.80 -31.66
CA SER A 161 10.25 11.35 -31.42
C SER A 161 10.63 11.06 -29.96
N LEU A 162 10.25 9.88 -29.45
CA LEU A 162 10.62 9.47 -28.10
C LEU A 162 12.00 8.83 -28.10
N TRP A 163 12.87 9.31 -27.23
CA TRP A 163 14.22 8.84 -26.99
C TRP A 163 14.32 8.14 -25.63
N HIS A 164 15.19 7.14 -25.50
CA HIS A 164 15.34 6.32 -24.30
C HIS A 164 16.82 6.11 -23.93
N ARG A 165 17.13 6.05 -22.63
CA ARG A 165 18.47 5.75 -22.08
C ARG A 165 18.30 5.05 -20.72
N PHE A 166 19.10 4.02 -20.45
CA PHE A 166 18.92 3.20 -19.25
C PHE A 166 20.22 2.87 -18.50
N TRP A 167 20.09 2.57 -17.21
CA TRP A 167 21.16 2.11 -16.34
C TRP A 167 21.21 0.58 -16.34
N GLU A 168 22.35 0.00 -16.70
CA GLU A 168 22.56 -1.46 -16.73
C GLU A 168 23.33 -2.00 -15.51
N GLY A 169 23.03 -1.46 -14.32
CA GLY A 169 23.67 -1.83 -13.05
C GLY A 169 25.11 -1.32 -12.86
N THR A 170 25.82 -1.02 -13.94
CA THR A 170 27.25 -0.61 -13.91
C THR A 170 27.58 0.67 -14.70
N ARG A 171 26.73 1.06 -15.65
CA ARG A 171 26.87 2.26 -16.49
C ARG A 171 25.50 2.65 -17.08
N TRP A 172 25.38 3.87 -17.58
CA TRP A 172 24.32 4.23 -18.50
C TRP A 172 24.64 3.74 -19.92
N THR A 173 23.61 3.46 -20.71
CA THR A 173 23.73 3.31 -22.17
C THR A 173 23.92 4.66 -22.86
N GLU A 174 24.22 4.63 -24.15
CA GLU A 174 23.89 5.76 -25.02
C GLU A 174 22.36 5.95 -25.11
N TRP A 175 21.94 7.10 -25.64
CA TRP A 175 20.54 7.31 -26.01
C TRP A 175 20.18 6.56 -27.30
N GLU A 176 19.03 5.89 -27.31
CA GLU A 176 18.40 5.31 -28.49
C GLU A 176 17.14 6.12 -28.90
N ASP A 177 17.00 6.44 -30.19
CA ASP A 177 15.76 6.99 -30.75
C ASP A 177 14.77 5.84 -30.98
N LEU A 178 13.69 5.80 -30.20
CA LEU A 178 12.63 4.80 -30.32
C LEU A 178 11.56 5.20 -31.35
N GLY A 179 11.73 6.36 -32.00
CA GLY A 179 10.90 6.86 -33.08
C GLY A 179 9.50 7.27 -32.63
N GLY A 180 8.55 7.12 -33.56
CA GLY A 180 7.18 7.59 -33.37
C GLY A 180 7.06 9.11 -33.45
N GLY A 181 5.88 9.61 -33.08
CA GLY A 181 5.59 11.05 -33.05
C GLY A 181 5.35 11.68 -34.43
N PRO A 182 5.49 13.01 -34.55
CA PRO A 182 5.92 13.95 -33.51
C PRO A 182 4.93 14.01 -32.35
N PHE A 183 5.40 13.70 -31.15
CA PHE A 183 4.63 13.68 -29.92
C PHE A 183 4.49 15.08 -29.30
N ILE A 184 3.64 15.20 -28.27
CA ILE A 184 3.37 16.42 -27.50
C ILE A 184 3.35 16.16 -25.99
N GLY A 185 3.55 17.21 -25.20
CA GLY A 185 3.52 17.14 -23.74
C GLY A 185 4.72 16.37 -23.18
N ASN A 186 4.49 15.57 -22.14
CA ASN A 186 5.51 14.74 -21.50
C ASN A 186 5.23 13.25 -21.77
N PRO A 187 6.25 12.44 -22.10
CA PRO A 187 6.11 10.99 -22.21
C PRO A 187 5.97 10.38 -20.80
N ILE A 188 5.52 9.14 -20.73
CA ILE A 188 5.44 8.35 -19.49
C ILE A 188 6.10 6.98 -19.75
N ALA A 189 6.82 6.46 -18.76
CA ALA A 189 7.29 5.09 -18.71
C ALA A 189 6.74 4.38 -17.47
N THR A 190 6.22 3.16 -17.61
CA THR A 190 5.71 2.34 -16.49
C THR A 190 6.12 0.88 -16.65
N SER A 191 6.05 0.10 -15.58
CA SER A 191 6.32 -1.35 -15.62
C SER A 191 5.44 -2.12 -14.63
N TRP A 192 5.25 -3.42 -14.87
CA TRP A 192 4.66 -4.36 -13.90
C TRP A 192 5.72 -5.29 -13.29
N GLY A 193 7.00 -4.95 -13.42
CA GLY A 193 8.15 -5.70 -12.91
C GLY A 193 9.10 -6.21 -14.01
N SER A 194 10.19 -6.83 -13.58
CA SER A 194 11.28 -7.30 -14.44
C SER A 194 10.79 -8.17 -15.60
N GLY A 195 11.39 -7.96 -16.78
CA GLY A 195 10.89 -8.44 -18.07
C GLY A 195 9.95 -7.48 -18.82
N ARG A 196 9.54 -6.33 -18.24
CA ARG A 196 8.66 -5.35 -18.89
C ARG A 196 9.09 -3.89 -18.70
N LEU A 197 8.94 -3.10 -19.76
CA LEU A 197 8.80 -1.64 -19.71
C LEU A 197 7.75 -1.21 -20.76
N ASP A 198 6.84 -0.32 -20.39
CA ASP A 198 5.76 0.22 -21.24
C ASP A 198 5.94 1.75 -21.38
N LEU A 199 5.91 2.25 -22.61
CA LEU A 199 6.14 3.64 -22.96
C LEU A 199 4.90 4.25 -23.61
N TRP A 200 4.57 5.47 -23.21
CA TRP A 200 3.33 6.16 -23.54
C TRP A 200 3.61 7.60 -23.97
N ALA A 201 3.06 8.00 -25.11
CA ALA A 201 3.15 9.38 -25.59
C ALA A 201 1.91 9.75 -26.42
N VAL A 202 1.49 11.00 -26.36
CA VAL A 202 0.38 11.52 -27.17
C VAL A 202 0.91 12.27 -28.40
N ASP A 203 0.29 12.08 -29.56
CA ASP A 203 0.65 12.77 -30.80
C ASP A 203 -0.11 14.10 -30.99
N LYS A 204 0.25 14.85 -32.04
CA LYS A 204 -0.38 16.13 -32.39
C LYS A 204 -1.87 16.03 -32.78
N GLN A 205 -2.41 14.81 -32.91
CA GLN A 205 -3.84 14.54 -33.15
C GLN A 205 -4.59 14.19 -31.86
N GLY A 206 -3.88 14.08 -30.74
CA GLY A 206 -4.41 13.72 -29.42
C GLY A 206 -4.56 12.22 -29.21
N VAL A 207 -3.99 11.38 -30.08
CA VAL A 207 -4.05 9.92 -29.96
C VAL A 207 -2.94 9.44 -29.03
N LEU A 208 -3.30 8.57 -28.09
CA LEU A 208 -2.31 7.87 -27.25
C LEU A 208 -1.61 6.80 -28.09
N ASN A 209 -0.29 6.86 -28.15
CA ASN A 209 0.57 5.87 -28.75
C ASN A 209 1.29 5.09 -27.65
N HIS A 210 1.45 3.78 -27.85
CA HIS A 210 2.08 2.86 -26.90
C HIS A 210 3.19 2.04 -27.58
N LYS A 211 4.29 1.78 -26.86
CA LYS A 211 5.40 0.93 -27.26
C LYS A 211 5.93 0.21 -26.03
N PHE A 212 6.35 -1.05 -26.14
CA PHE A 212 6.83 -1.81 -24.99
C PHE A 212 8.05 -2.69 -25.26
N TRP A 213 8.82 -2.93 -24.21
CA TRP A 213 9.84 -3.95 -24.11
C TRP A 213 9.20 -5.26 -23.61
N ASP A 214 9.44 -6.37 -24.29
CA ASP A 214 8.85 -7.69 -23.96
C ASP A 214 9.78 -8.62 -23.15
N GLY A 215 10.97 -8.15 -22.82
CA GLY A 215 12.05 -8.93 -22.21
C GLY A 215 13.22 -9.18 -23.16
N PHE A 216 12.98 -9.10 -24.48
CA PHE A 216 13.95 -9.43 -25.53
C PHE A 216 14.11 -8.32 -26.58
N GLN A 217 13.04 -7.57 -26.87
CA GLN A 217 13.03 -6.54 -27.90
C GLN A 217 11.99 -5.43 -27.65
N TRP A 218 12.21 -4.30 -28.30
CA TRP A 218 11.24 -3.23 -28.45
C TRP A 218 10.19 -3.60 -29.51
N ASN A 219 8.92 -3.65 -29.11
CA ASN A 219 7.81 -3.88 -30.02
C ASN A 219 7.50 -2.61 -30.86
N GLY A 220 6.60 -2.76 -31.85
CA GLY A 220 6.14 -1.63 -32.66
C GLY A 220 5.36 -0.58 -31.85
N TRP A 221 5.23 0.62 -32.40
CA TRP A 221 4.28 1.61 -31.89
C TRP A 221 2.85 1.21 -32.28
N GLU A 222 1.96 1.09 -31.31
CA GLU A 222 0.52 0.90 -31.53
C GLU A 222 -0.27 2.16 -31.15
N GLN A 223 -1.30 2.48 -31.94
CA GLN A 223 -2.19 3.62 -31.68
C GLN A 223 -3.42 3.17 -30.90
N LEU A 224 -3.53 3.66 -29.66
CA LEU A 224 -4.61 3.33 -28.74
C LEU A 224 -5.82 4.27 -28.88
N GLY A 225 -5.81 5.17 -29.86
CA GLY A 225 -6.87 6.16 -30.10
C GLY A 225 -6.99 7.22 -29.00
N GLY A 226 -8.18 7.80 -28.88
CA GLY A 226 -8.46 8.90 -27.94
C GLY A 226 -8.29 10.30 -28.54
N LYS A 227 -8.46 11.34 -27.70
CA LYS A 227 -8.30 12.77 -28.02
C LYS A 227 -7.89 13.56 -26.76
N PHE A 228 -6.63 13.42 -26.37
CA PHE A 228 -6.03 13.97 -25.15
C PHE A 228 -5.14 15.18 -25.47
N SER A 229 -4.94 16.07 -24.50
CA SER A 229 -3.97 17.17 -24.56
C SER A 229 -2.65 16.87 -23.85
N GLU A 230 -2.65 15.89 -22.95
CA GLU A 230 -1.51 15.39 -22.18
C GLU A 230 -1.53 13.85 -22.19
N THR A 231 -0.40 13.21 -21.89
CA THR A 231 -0.31 11.75 -21.81
C THR A 231 -1.17 11.21 -20.63
N PRO A 232 -2.18 10.35 -20.89
CA PRO A 232 -3.04 9.77 -19.87
C PRO A 232 -2.27 9.08 -18.74
N GLN A 233 -2.84 9.07 -17.54
CA GLN A 233 -2.25 8.37 -16.39
C GLN A 233 -2.43 6.87 -16.55
N VAL A 234 -1.33 6.13 -16.40
CA VAL A 234 -1.26 4.67 -16.53
C VAL A 234 -0.94 4.06 -15.17
N VAL A 235 -1.64 3.00 -14.77
CA VAL A 235 -1.25 2.17 -13.63
C VAL A 235 -1.17 0.70 -14.02
N HIS A 236 -0.16 0.03 -13.47
CA HIS A 236 -0.06 -1.42 -13.47
C HIS A 236 -0.44 -1.95 -12.08
N TRP A 237 -1.42 -2.83 -12.02
CA TRP A 237 -1.82 -3.49 -10.77
C TRP A 237 -1.52 -4.98 -10.75
N SER A 238 -1.14 -5.59 -11.88
CA SER A 238 -0.58 -6.95 -11.96
C SER A 238 0.12 -7.16 -13.31
N LYS A 239 0.86 -8.27 -13.45
CA LYS A 239 1.46 -8.67 -14.73
C LYS A 239 0.39 -8.79 -15.81
N GLY A 240 0.54 -8.05 -16.91
CA GLY A 240 -0.43 -7.99 -17.99
C GLY A 240 -1.73 -7.27 -17.64
N LYS A 241 -1.78 -6.44 -16.60
CA LYS A 241 -2.98 -5.68 -16.21
C LYS A 241 -2.68 -4.18 -16.16
N ILE A 242 -3.20 -3.47 -17.15
CA ILE A 242 -3.02 -2.02 -17.34
C ILE A 242 -4.39 -1.34 -17.24
N ASP A 243 -4.50 -0.31 -16.41
CA ASP A 243 -5.63 0.62 -16.37
C ASP A 243 -5.12 2.03 -16.76
N ILE A 244 -5.78 2.67 -17.71
CA ILE A 244 -5.38 3.99 -18.24
C ILE A 244 -6.55 4.97 -18.16
N VAL A 245 -6.33 6.14 -17.56
CA VAL A 245 -7.33 7.23 -17.48
C VAL A 245 -6.74 8.56 -17.96
N GLY A 246 -7.42 9.23 -18.89
CA GLY A 246 -7.01 10.53 -19.46
C GLY A 246 -8.17 11.48 -19.71
N LYS A 247 -7.91 12.79 -19.72
CA LYS A 247 -8.92 13.84 -19.93
C LYS A 247 -8.99 14.28 -21.40
N ASN A 248 -10.20 14.37 -21.95
CA ASN A 248 -10.40 14.98 -23.26
C ASN A 248 -10.57 16.51 -23.17
N ALA A 249 -10.58 17.19 -24.32
CA ALA A 249 -10.74 18.66 -24.41
C ALA A 249 -12.05 19.19 -23.78
N ASN A 250 -13.07 18.34 -23.53
CA ASN A 250 -14.31 18.71 -22.86
C ASN A 250 -14.27 18.42 -21.34
N GLY A 251 -13.10 18.15 -20.78
CA GLY A 251 -12.91 17.82 -19.36
C GLY A 251 -13.38 16.43 -18.94
N ARG A 252 -13.87 15.58 -19.85
CA ARG A 252 -14.33 14.22 -19.49
C ARG A 252 -13.15 13.27 -19.37
N TYR A 253 -13.16 12.46 -18.31
CA TYR A 253 -12.22 11.34 -18.15
C TYR A 253 -12.71 10.13 -18.94
N TYR A 254 -11.76 9.48 -19.61
CA TYR A 254 -11.96 8.26 -20.38
C TYR A 254 -11.11 7.14 -19.82
N LEU A 255 -11.60 5.90 -19.90
CA LEU A 255 -10.96 4.69 -19.38
C LEU A 255 -10.66 3.70 -20.53
N LYS A 256 -9.46 3.13 -20.51
CA LYS A 256 -9.03 1.97 -21.31
C LYS A 256 -8.37 0.94 -20.42
N ARG A 257 -8.49 -0.35 -20.76
CA ARG A 257 -7.89 -1.46 -20.01
C ARG A 257 -7.16 -2.43 -20.93
N PHE A 258 -6.04 -2.97 -20.46
CA PHE A 258 -5.42 -4.17 -21.00
C PHE A 258 -5.66 -5.35 -20.06
N ASP A 259 -6.21 -6.44 -20.58
CA ASP A 259 -6.59 -7.61 -19.78
C ASP A 259 -5.53 -8.74 -19.76
N GLY A 260 -4.41 -8.57 -20.46
CA GLY A 260 -3.35 -9.58 -20.60
C GLY A 260 -3.26 -10.15 -22.00
N GLY A 261 -4.32 -10.01 -22.81
CA GLY A 261 -4.31 -10.30 -24.24
C GLY A 261 -4.95 -9.20 -25.11
N ASN A 262 -5.93 -8.45 -24.59
CA ASN A 262 -6.71 -7.51 -25.37
C ASN A 262 -6.80 -6.11 -24.75
N TRP A 263 -6.81 -5.12 -25.63
CA TRP A 263 -7.23 -3.75 -25.32
C TRP A 263 -8.76 -3.65 -25.32
N ASN A 264 -9.31 -3.16 -24.21
CA ASN A 264 -10.74 -3.02 -23.96
C ASN A 264 -11.11 -1.53 -23.82
N PRO A 265 -12.21 -1.05 -24.44
CA PRO A 265 -13.20 -1.80 -25.22
C PRO A 265 -12.73 -2.27 -26.61
N SER A 266 -11.71 -1.63 -27.18
CA SER A 266 -10.98 -2.06 -28.38
C SER A 266 -9.56 -1.46 -28.35
N LEU A 267 -8.76 -1.76 -29.37
CA LEU A 267 -7.44 -1.14 -29.58
C LEU A 267 -7.52 0.39 -29.57
N ASP A 268 -8.45 0.96 -30.33
CA ASP A 268 -8.64 2.41 -30.56
C ASP A 268 -9.72 3.07 -29.67
N GLY A 269 -10.67 2.27 -29.17
CA GLY A 269 -11.85 2.74 -28.44
C GLY A 269 -11.59 2.98 -26.95
N TRP A 270 -12.40 3.86 -26.35
CA TRP A 270 -12.32 4.22 -24.93
C TRP A 270 -13.71 4.31 -24.33
N TRP A 271 -13.88 3.91 -23.07
CA TRP A 271 -15.11 4.16 -22.32
C TRP A 271 -15.13 5.60 -21.79
N VAL A 272 -16.27 6.27 -21.85
CA VAL A 272 -16.51 7.48 -21.03
C VAL A 272 -16.65 7.03 -19.58
N LEU A 273 -15.88 7.65 -18.67
CA LEU A 273 -15.99 7.42 -17.24
C LEU A 273 -16.83 8.52 -16.60
N SER A 274 -16.21 9.63 -16.21
CA SER A 274 -16.82 10.68 -15.38
C SER A 274 -16.38 12.10 -15.82
N GLY A 275 -16.92 13.13 -15.16
CA GLY A 275 -16.59 14.54 -15.40
C GLY A 275 -17.78 15.41 -15.84
N PRO A 276 -17.56 16.71 -16.13
CA PRO A 276 -16.28 17.31 -16.48
C PRO A 276 -15.36 17.67 -15.30
N TYR A 277 -14.07 17.66 -15.59
CA TYR A 277 -12.95 18.04 -14.73
C TYR A 277 -12.12 19.16 -15.35
N SER A 278 -11.51 19.98 -14.49
CA SER A 278 -10.53 20.99 -14.87
C SER A 278 -9.11 20.38 -14.93
N SER A 279 -8.70 19.67 -13.88
CA SER A 279 -7.39 19.00 -13.83
C SER A 279 -7.34 17.73 -14.66
N GLU A 280 -6.13 17.34 -15.07
CA GLU A 280 -5.85 15.94 -15.41
C GLU A 280 -6.19 14.99 -14.24
N PRO A 281 -6.48 13.71 -14.54
CA PRO A 281 -6.71 12.71 -13.52
C PRO A 281 -5.43 12.44 -12.73
N ARG A 282 -5.57 11.86 -11.53
CA ARG A 282 -4.50 11.13 -10.85
C ARG A 282 -5.04 9.76 -10.46
N LEU A 283 -4.44 8.71 -11.01
CA LEU A 283 -4.84 7.32 -10.85
C LEU A 283 -3.77 6.59 -10.05
N ILE A 284 -4.14 5.91 -8.96
CA ILE A 284 -3.23 5.12 -8.12
C ILE A 284 -3.86 3.77 -7.75
N THR A 285 -3.04 2.73 -7.59
CA THR A 285 -3.44 1.46 -6.96
C THR A 285 -2.98 1.41 -5.51
N LYS A 286 -3.67 0.64 -4.66
CA LYS A 286 -3.32 0.52 -3.23
C LYS A 286 -2.05 -0.31 -2.99
N THR A 287 -1.92 -1.42 -3.72
CA THR A 287 -0.86 -2.43 -3.59
C THR A 287 -0.78 -3.25 -4.88
N GLU A 288 0.36 -3.88 -5.14
CA GLU A 288 0.45 -4.87 -6.23
C GLU A 288 -0.57 -6.01 -6.07
N LYS A 289 -0.99 -6.56 -7.21
CA LYS A 289 -1.91 -7.71 -7.37
C LYS A 289 -3.33 -7.45 -6.88
N GLN A 290 -3.65 -6.25 -6.37
CA GLN A 290 -5.00 -5.79 -6.07
C GLN A 290 -5.55 -4.89 -7.18
N ASN A 291 -6.67 -5.28 -7.79
CA ASN A 291 -7.44 -4.45 -8.71
C ASN A 291 -8.26 -3.40 -7.93
N PHE A 292 -7.62 -2.55 -7.14
CA PHE A 292 -8.30 -1.56 -6.30
C PHE A 292 -7.70 -0.17 -6.56
N LEU A 293 -8.41 0.63 -7.36
CA LEU A 293 -7.91 1.87 -7.92
C LEU A 293 -8.59 3.07 -7.28
N TYR A 294 -7.82 4.11 -6.98
CA TYR A 294 -8.35 5.42 -6.58
C TYR A 294 -8.09 6.41 -7.73
N LEU A 295 -9.15 7.07 -8.19
CA LEU A 295 -9.11 8.10 -9.21
C LEU A 295 -9.49 9.44 -8.59
N PHE A 296 -8.55 10.40 -8.65
CA PHE A 296 -8.74 11.77 -8.20
C PHE A 296 -8.79 12.73 -9.39
N GLY A 297 -9.51 13.84 -9.21
CA GLY A 297 -9.59 14.94 -10.18
C GLY A 297 -10.22 16.17 -9.55
N ILE A 298 -9.97 17.36 -10.10
CA ILE A 298 -10.59 18.62 -9.67
C ILE A 298 -11.72 18.92 -10.65
N ASP A 299 -12.95 19.07 -10.18
CA ASP A 299 -14.09 19.37 -11.05
C ASP A 299 -14.09 20.82 -11.56
N THR A 300 -15.05 21.18 -12.41
CA THR A 300 -15.18 22.55 -12.96
C THR A 300 -15.62 23.60 -11.92
N ASN A 301 -15.92 23.20 -10.69
CA ASN A 301 -16.28 24.07 -9.56
C ASN A 301 -15.14 24.18 -8.53
N ASN A 302 -13.93 23.72 -8.89
CA ASN A 302 -12.77 23.59 -8.01
C ASN A 302 -12.95 22.61 -6.85
N VAL A 303 -13.90 21.66 -6.92
CA VAL A 303 -14.04 20.61 -5.89
C VAL A 303 -13.16 19.41 -6.26
N ALA A 304 -12.23 19.05 -5.38
CA ALA A 304 -11.50 17.80 -5.48
C ALA A 304 -12.47 16.62 -5.33
N ARG A 305 -12.39 15.65 -6.24
CA ARG A 305 -13.27 14.48 -6.34
C ARG A 305 -12.49 13.19 -6.16
N LEU A 306 -13.20 12.15 -5.72
CA LEU A 306 -12.73 10.77 -5.65
C LEU A 306 -13.75 9.81 -6.29
N GLN A 307 -13.24 8.92 -7.12
CA GLN A 307 -13.91 7.71 -7.60
C GLN A 307 -13.04 6.49 -7.24
N ILE A 308 -13.65 5.37 -6.85
CA ILE A 308 -12.91 4.16 -6.48
C ILE A 308 -13.36 2.98 -7.35
N TRP A 309 -12.42 2.23 -7.91
CA TRP A 309 -12.72 0.92 -8.51
C TRP A 309 -12.62 -0.16 -7.45
N SER A 310 -13.72 -0.87 -7.18
CA SER A 310 -13.87 -1.86 -6.11
C SER A 310 -13.19 -3.21 -6.37
N GLY A 311 -12.64 -3.41 -7.58
CA GLY A 311 -12.34 -4.71 -8.16
C GLY A 311 -13.41 -5.20 -9.14
N TYR A 312 -14.65 -4.75 -8.96
CA TYR A 312 -15.83 -5.19 -9.72
C TYR A 312 -16.53 -4.03 -10.46
N ASP A 313 -16.57 -2.85 -9.85
CA ASP A 313 -17.36 -1.70 -10.29
C ASP A 313 -16.78 -0.37 -9.76
N TRP A 314 -17.15 0.73 -10.40
CA TRP A 314 -16.79 2.09 -9.94
C TRP A 314 -17.78 2.57 -8.88
N GLN A 315 -17.25 3.18 -7.84
CA GLN A 315 -17.96 3.63 -6.64
C GLN A 315 -17.74 5.15 -6.46
N PRO A 316 -18.78 5.93 -6.07
CA PRO A 316 -20.13 5.48 -5.69
C PRO A 316 -21.00 5.01 -6.88
N SER A 317 -20.64 5.42 -8.11
CA SER A 317 -21.10 4.79 -9.34
C SER A 317 -20.05 5.00 -10.45
N ALA A 318 -20.34 4.58 -11.68
CA ALA A 318 -19.48 4.86 -12.83
C ALA A 318 -19.49 6.35 -13.26
N GLN A 319 -20.53 7.12 -12.90
CA GLN A 319 -20.69 8.53 -13.30
C GLN A 319 -20.63 9.51 -12.12
N GLU A 320 -20.82 9.05 -10.89
CA GLU A 320 -20.79 9.87 -9.67
C GLU A 320 -19.42 9.84 -8.98
N THR A 321 -19.11 10.87 -8.20
CA THR A 321 -17.88 10.96 -7.40
C THR A 321 -18.09 11.65 -6.05
N TRP A 322 -17.38 11.19 -5.02
CA TRP A 322 -17.40 11.83 -3.71
C TRP A 322 -16.65 13.17 -3.75
N PRO A 323 -17.19 14.26 -3.16
CA PRO A 323 -16.45 15.48 -2.93
C PRO A 323 -15.49 15.32 -1.75
N LEU A 324 -14.25 15.79 -1.91
CA LEU A 324 -13.23 15.84 -0.86
C LEU A 324 -13.06 17.24 -0.27
N GLY A 325 -13.34 18.29 -1.05
CA GLY A 325 -13.28 19.69 -0.62
C GLY A 325 -13.05 20.66 -1.77
N ASP A 326 -13.37 21.93 -1.56
CA ASP A 326 -13.12 23.03 -2.49
C ASP A 326 -11.64 23.47 -2.40
N VAL A 327 -10.86 23.22 -3.47
CA VAL A 327 -9.43 23.53 -3.51
C VAL A 327 -9.13 25.03 -3.64
N SER A 328 -10.14 25.85 -3.97
CA SER A 328 -10.04 27.32 -3.89
C SER A 328 -10.16 27.83 -2.45
N LYS A 329 -10.63 26.99 -1.52
CA LYS A 329 -10.81 27.30 -0.09
C LYS A 329 -10.18 26.23 0.81
N PRO A 330 -8.85 26.01 0.74
CA PRO A 330 -8.16 24.95 1.50
C PRO A 330 -8.22 25.13 3.04
N TYR A 331 -8.69 26.27 3.55
CA TYR A 331 -8.82 26.57 4.97
C TYR A 331 -10.28 26.94 5.33
N ALA A 332 -11.04 25.98 5.86
CA ALA A 332 -12.46 26.14 6.18
C ALA A 332 -12.81 27.35 7.07
N ASN A 333 -11.89 27.79 7.95
CA ASN A 333 -12.10 28.86 8.92
C ASN A 333 -11.30 30.15 8.63
N GLY A 334 -10.72 30.30 7.42
CA GLY A 334 -10.31 31.60 6.88
C GLY A 334 -9.22 32.40 7.61
N LYS A 335 -8.00 31.86 7.74
CA LYS A 335 -6.77 32.65 7.93
C LYS A 335 -5.50 31.86 7.57
N PRO A 336 -4.61 32.37 6.70
CA PRO A 336 -3.29 31.78 6.47
C PRO A 336 -2.29 32.27 7.53
N ASP A 337 -1.32 31.42 7.87
CA ASP A 337 -0.15 31.76 8.69
C ASP A 337 0.84 32.62 7.88
N SER A 338 1.46 33.61 8.52
CA SER A 338 2.35 34.61 7.89
C SER A 338 3.84 34.30 8.03
N SER A 339 4.21 33.14 8.55
CA SER A 339 5.59 32.75 8.88
C SER A 339 6.33 31.91 7.81
N ALA A 340 5.69 31.59 6.68
CA ALA A 340 6.25 30.76 5.60
C ALA A 340 6.61 31.57 4.34
N SER A 341 7.73 31.26 3.70
CA SER A 341 8.12 31.88 2.42
C SER A 341 7.46 31.19 1.23
N GLN A 342 7.36 31.89 0.10
CA GLN A 342 6.42 31.56 -1.00
C GLN A 342 6.55 30.12 -1.57
N GLY A 343 7.72 29.49 -1.53
CA GLY A 343 7.92 28.12 -2.01
C GLY A 343 7.38 27.00 -1.10
N GLN A 344 6.85 27.31 0.09
CA GLN A 344 6.61 26.30 1.14
C GLN A 344 5.17 25.76 1.24
N GLN A 345 4.22 26.26 0.45
CA GLN A 345 2.78 25.99 0.62
C GLN A 345 2.23 24.90 -0.31
N VAL A 346 2.86 23.71 -0.32
CA VAL A 346 2.43 22.56 -1.14
C VAL A 346 2.30 21.29 -0.29
N ILE A 347 1.49 20.34 -0.77
CA ILE A 347 1.16 19.01 -0.21
C ILE A 347 0.02 18.98 0.84
N LEU A 348 -1.16 18.64 0.31
CA LEU A 348 -2.26 17.84 0.87
C LEU A 348 -2.30 17.47 2.37
N ARG A 349 -3.47 17.70 2.96
CA ARG A 349 -4.01 16.82 4.00
C ARG A 349 -4.41 15.45 3.40
N VAL A 350 -3.52 14.46 3.44
CA VAL A 350 -3.95 13.05 3.44
C VAL A 350 -4.26 12.65 4.89
N GLY A 351 -5.35 13.21 5.41
CA GLY A 351 -5.67 13.15 6.84
C GLY A 351 -7.17 13.07 7.09
N ARG A 352 -7.66 11.85 7.26
CA ARG A 352 -9.03 11.49 7.71
C ARG A 352 -10.16 11.85 6.73
N LEU A 353 -10.39 10.98 5.75
CA LEU A 353 -11.70 10.90 5.06
C LEU A 353 -12.77 10.47 6.08
N VAL A 354 -13.63 11.40 6.49
CA VAL A 354 -14.83 11.08 7.28
C VAL A 354 -16.03 11.09 6.35
N LEU A 355 -16.58 9.90 6.06
CA LEU A 355 -17.88 9.79 5.40
C LEU A 355 -18.98 10.17 6.40
N THR A 356 -19.35 11.45 6.44
CA THR A 356 -20.47 11.94 7.25
C THR A 356 -21.81 11.58 6.61
N THR A 357 -22.27 10.35 6.83
CA THR A 357 -23.64 9.95 6.50
C THR A 357 -24.62 10.59 7.49
N THR A 358 -25.36 11.62 7.05
CA THR A 358 -26.52 12.13 7.81
C THR A 358 -27.54 11.00 7.98
N PRO A 359 -27.97 10.64 9.20
CA PRO A 359 -28.91 9.54 9.38
C PRO A 359 -30.31 9.91 8.86
N THR A 360 -30.69 9.38 7.69
CA THR A 360 -32.09 9.34 7.27
C THR A 360 -32.76 8.13 7.92
N THR A 361 -33.80 8.38 8.70
CA THR A 361 -34.39 7.41 9.66
C THR A 361 -35.24 6.29 9.04
N GLU A 362 -35.04 5.98 7.75
CA GLU A 362 -35.88 5.06 6.97
C GLU A 362 -35.07 3.99 6.22
N LYS A 363 -34.55 2.97 6.93
CA LYS A 363 -34.19 1.66 6.33
C LYS A 363 -33.93 0.45 7.27
N MET A 364 -34.32 0.51 8.55
CA MET A 364 -34.12 -0.59 9.51
C MET A 364 -35.02 -1.83 9.31
N ASP A 365 -36.01 -1.79 8.40
CA ASP A 365 -37.12 -2.76 8.34
C ASP A 365 -36.86 -4.02 7.47
N ILE A 366 -35.68 -4.14 6.84
CA ILE A 366 -35.36 -5.30 5.98
C ILE A 366 -34.99 -6.53 6.81
N PHE A 367 -34.19 -6.36 7.87
CA PHE A 367 -33.68 -7.49 8.67
C PHE A 367 -34.63 -7.92 9.79
N ASN A 368 -35.49 -7.04 10.31
CA ASN A 368 -36.45 -7.40 11.37
C ASN A 368 -37.62 -8.27 10.88
N LYS A 369 -37.82 -8.42 9.56
CA LYS A 369 -38.92 -9.21 8.98
C LYS A 369 -38.57 -10.64 8.61
N MET A 370 -37.32 -11.06 8.83
CA MET A 370 -36.93 -12.48 8.76
C MET A 370 -36.17 -12.83 10.05
N GLY A 371 -36.76 -13.72 10.85
CA GLY A 371 -36.07 -14.27 12.03
C GLY A 371 -34.71 -14.86 11.65
N ALA A 372 -33.77 -14.88 12.60
CA ALA A 372 -32.35 -15.19 12.39
C ALA A 372 -32.08 -16.67 12.06
N ASP A 373 -32.60 -17.13 10.92
CA ASP A 373 -32.48 -18.49 10.43
C ASP A 373 -31.23 -18.67 9.55
N LYS A 374 -30.58 -19.82 9.68
CA LYS A 374 -29.15 -20.02 9.38
C LYS A 374 -28.83 -20.11 7.88
N ALA A 375 -29.81 -19.91 7.01
CA ALA A 375 -29.70 -20.01 5.55
C ALA A 375 -29.42 -18.68 4.84
N ASN A 376 -29.79 -17.54 5.43
CA ASN A 376 -29.85 -16.24 4.73
C ASN A 376 -28.52 -15.47 4.69
N LEU A 377 -27.38 -16.17 4.61
CA LEU A 377 -26.04 -15.55 4.58
C LEU A 377 -25.63 -14.99 3.21
N ALA A 378 -26.29 -15.40 2.13
CA ALA A 378 -26.07 -14.89 0.78
C ALA A 378 -27.39 -14.84 0.00
N VAL A 379 -27.68 -13.69 -0.63
CA VAL A 379 -28.83 -13.55 -1.54
C VAL A 379 -28.54 -14.37 -2.81
N GLY A 380 -29.51 -15.16 -3.26
CA GLY A 380 -29.33 -16.04 -4.42
C GLY A 380 -28.69 -17.39 -4.13
N ALA A 381 -28.41 -17.75 -2.86
CA ALA A 381 -27.75 -19.00 -2.48
C ALA A 381 -28.40 -20.28 -3.05
N LYS A 382 -29.72 -20.28 -3.34
CA LYS A 382 -30.42 -21.39 -4.00
C LYS A 382 -29.91 -21.69 -5.42
N ASN A 383 -29.21 -20.75 -6.05
CA ASN A 383 -28.64 -20.88 -7.39
C ASN A 383 -27.14 -21.23 -7.36
N SER A 384 -26.52 -21.31 -6.18
CA SER A 384 -25.09 -21.59 -6.00
C SER A 384 -24.89 -22.87 -5.18
N SER A 385 -24.37 -23.92 -5.78
CA SER A 385 -24.24 -25.26 -5.16
C SER A 385 -23.16 -25.38 -4.07
N SER A 386 -22.42 -24.32 -3.75
CA SER A 386 -21.26 -24.38 -2.84
C SER A 386 -20.98 -23.09 -2.08
N ILE A 387 -21.74 -22.82 -1.00
CA ILE A 387 -21.17 -22.04 0.12
C ILE A 387 -20.23 -23.00 0.88
N PRO A 388 -18.94 -22.68 1.08
CA PRO A 388 -18.05 -23.54 1.85
C PRO A 388 -18.58 -23.77 3.26
N THR A 389 -18.62 -25.02 3.70
CA THR A 389 -19.02 -25.37 5.07
C THR A 389 -17.84 -25.94 5.83
N MET A 390 -17.86 -25.82 7.16
CA MET A 390 -16.85 -26.45 8.03
C MET A 390 -16.75 -27.95 7.70
N PRO A 391 -15.57 -28.46 7.33
CA PRO A 391 -15.41 -29.85 6.93
C PRO A 391 -15.72 -30.81 8.07
N LYS A 392 -16.23 -31.99 7.71
CA LYS A 392 -16.40 -33.14 8.61
C LYS A 392 -15.43 -34.22 8.17
N PHE A 393 -14.53 -34.60 9.06
CA PHE A 393 -13.51 -35.61 8.80
C PHE A 393 -14.05 -37.01 9.13
N SER A 394 -13.70 -37.99 8.30
CA SER A 394 -13.99 -39.41 8.51
C SER A 394 -13.13 -40.03 9.61
N SER A 395 -11.94 -39.47 9.85
CA SER A 395 -10.98 -39.94 10.84
C SER A 395 -10.21 -38.79 11.49
N LYS A 396 -9.58 -39.06 12.64
CA LYS A 396 -8.72 -38.08 13.30
C LYS A 396 -7.44 -37.77 12.53
N VAL A 397 -6.88 -38.74 11.80
CA VAL A 397 -5.70 -38.53 10.93
C VAL A 397 -6.00 -37.58 9.77
N GLU A 398 -7.23 -37.60 9.25
CA GLU A 398 -7.69 -36.64 8.26
C GLU A 398 -7.82 -35.22 8.85
N GLU A 399 -8.31 -35.09 10.09
CA GLU A 399 -8.31 -33.82 10.84
C GLU A 399 -6.87 -33.31 11.10
N GLN A 400 -5.92 -34.20 11.41
CA GLN A 400 -4.49 -33.85 11.55
C GLN A 400 -3.93 -33.27 10.26
N LYS A 401 -4.15 -33.96 9.12
CA LYS A 401 -3.67 -33.51 7.81
C LYS A 401 -4.19 -32.12 7.49
N TYR A 402 -5.51 -31.94 7.58
CA TYR A 402 -6.17 -30.66 7.34
C TYR A 402 -5.59 -29.53 8.22
N LYS A 403 -5.42 -29.79 9.53
CA LYS A 403 -4.86 -28.81 10.48
C LYS A 403 -3.46 -28.35 10.10
N LYS A 404 -2.58 -29.27 9.66
CA LYS A 404 -1.21 -28.93 9.23
C LYS A 404 -1.20 -28.13 7.92
N GLU A 405 -1.99 -28.54 6.93
CA GLU A 405 -2.12 -27.82 5.66
C GLU A 405 -2.62 -26.38 5.89
N HIS A 406 -3.63 -26.19 6.74
CA HIS A 406 -4.16 -24.88 7.09
C HIS A 406 -3.20 -24.06 7.96
N LEU A 407 -2.35 -24.69 8.77
CA LEU A 407 -1.29 -24.01 9.53
C LEU A 407 -0.21 -23.45 8.61
N ALA A 408 0.32 -24.27 7.68
CA ALA A 408 1.29 -23.82 6.69
C ALA A 408 0.70 -22.68 5.82
N GLY A 409 -0.56 -22.81 5.37
CA GLY A 409 -1.26 -21.75 4.66
C GLY A 409 -1.46 -20.47 5.51
N ALA A 410 -1.73 -20.60 6.82
CA ALA A 410 -1.84 -19.46 7.73
C ALA A 410 -0.52 -18.69 7.86
N PHE A 411 0.65 -19.37 7.93
CA PHE A 411 1.94 -18.69 7.93
C PHE A 411 2.18 -17.90 6.63
N ARG A 412 1.88 -18.47 5.45
CA ARG A 412 1.98 -17.74 4.17
C ARG A 412 1.04 -16.52 4.13
N ILE A 413 -0.17 -16.63 4.69
CA ILE A 413 -1.12 -15.51 4.80
C ILE A 413 -0.61 -14.44 5.78
N PHE A 414 -0.01 -14.83 6.90
CA PHE A 414 0.56 -13.88 7.88
C PHE A 414 1.73 -13.10 7.28
N ALA A 415 2.63 -13.77 6.55
CA ALA A 415 3.71 -13.12 5.79
C ALA A 415 3.16 -12.14 4.73
N GLN A 416 2.11 -12.53 4.00
CA GLN A 416 1.45 -11.67 3.01
C GLN A 416 0.76 -10.42 3.63
N ASN A 417 0.61 -10.37 4.97
CA ASN A 417 0.02 -9.23 5.70
C ASN A 417 1.01 -8.52 6.64
N GLY A 418 2.29 -8.92 6.68
CA GLY A 418 3.31 -8.31 7.56
C GLY A 418 3.03 -8.53 9.06
N PHE A 419 2.65 -9.75 9.44
CA PHE A 419 2.37 -10.14 10.84
C PHE A 419 3.52 -10.94 11.50
N ASP A 420 4.50 -11.31 10.69
CA ASP A 420 5.81 -11.85 11.02
C ASP A 420 6.77 -10.78 11.59
N GLU A 421 7.70 -11.20 12.45
CA GLU A 421 8.84 -10.36 12.85
C GLU A 421 10.05 -11.24 13.18
N GLY A 422 10.85 -11.59 12.16
CA GLY A 422 12.08 -12.36 12.33
C GLY A 422 11.83 -13.75 12.92
N VAL A 423 12.15 -13.95 14.21
CA VAL A 423 11.93 -15.21 14.96
C VAL A 423 10.75 -15.14 15.93
N SER A 424 10.00 -14.04 15.91
CA SER A 424 8.86 -13.75 16.78
C SER A 424 7.53 -14.09 16.10
N GLY A 425 6.53 -14.44 16.92
CA GLY A 425 5.23 -14.91 16.45
C GLY A 425 5.19 -16.43 16.25
N HIS A 426 4.09 -17.03 16.67
CA HIS A 426 3.95 -18.48 16.79
C HIS A 426 2.51 -18.90 16.55
N MET A 427 2.30 -20.05 15.91
CA MET A 427 0.97 -20.66 15.77
C MET A 427 1.05 -22.15 16.05
N SER A 428 0.19 -22.65 16.94
CA SER A 428 0.13 -24.08 17.30
C SER A 428 -1.30 -24.64 17.32
N PRO A 429 -1.71 -25.45 16.33
CA PRO A 429 -2.92 -26.26 16.43
C PRO A 429 -2.64 -27.53 17.25
N ARG A 430 -3.50 -27.78 18.25
CA ARG A 430 -3.48 -28.99 19.08
C ARG A 430 -3.81 -30.23 18.23
N ASP A 431 -3.07 -31.31 18.46
CA ASP A 431 -3.35 -32.59 17.81
C ASP A 431 -4.76 -33.11 18.17
N PRO A 432 -5.59 -33.44 17.18
CA PRO A 432 -6.87 -34.10 17.42
C PRO A 432 -6.79 -35.61 17.73
N VAL A 433 -5.60 -36.23 17.73
CA VAL A 433 -5.35 -37.62 18.17
C VAL A 433 -4.88 -37.69 19.63
N ASP A 434 -3.73 -37.10 19.99
CA ASP A 434 -3.30 -36.92 21.40
C ASP A 434 -3.38 -35.43 21.80
N PRO A 435 -4.40 -35.00 22.56
CA PRO A 435 -4.57 -33.60 22.95
C PRO A 435 -3.42 -32.97 23.76
N ARG A 436 -2.40 -33.73 24.19
CA ARG A 436 -1.21 -33.24 24.90
C ARG A 436 -0.06 -32.84 23.97
N THR A 437 -0.27 -32.93 22.65
CA THR A 437 0.72 -32.58 21.64
C THR A 437 0.18 -31.53 20.66
N PHE A 438 1.09 -30.85 19.97
CA PHE A 438 0.74 -29.86 18.96
C PHE A 438 1.83 -29.73 17.89
N TRP A 439 1.47 -29.15 16.74
CA TRP A 439 2.45 -28.65 15.78
C TRP A 439 2.78 -27.19 16.08
N ILE A 440 3.99 -26.75 15.75
CA ILE A 440 4.41 -25.34 15.84
C ILE A 440 5.39 -25.02 14.70
N ASN A 441 5.58 -23.72 14.40
CA ASN A 441 6.58 -23.29 13.43
C ASN A 441 8.01 -23.69 13.85
N PRO A 442 8.87 -24.06 12.87
CA PRO A 442 10.30 -24.18 13.09
C PRO A 442 10.93 -22.83 13.47
N PHE A 443 12.01 -22.88 14.23
CA PHE A 443 12.83 -21.71 14.56
C PHE A 443 13.65 -21.24 13.35
N THR A 444 13.98 -19.95 13.29
CA THR A 444 14.81 -19.31 12.24
C THR A 444 14.33 -19.46 10.78
N MET A 445 13.10 -19.90 10.54
CA MET A 445 12.49 -19.94 9.20
C MET A 445 11.46 -18.81 9.04
N HIS A 446 11.48 -18.14 7.89
CA HIS A 446 10.53 -17.08 7.57
C HIS A 446 9.11 -17.64 7.35
N PHE A 447 8.08 -16.93 7.79
CA PHE A 447 6.68 -17.39 7.63
C PHE A 447 6.28 -17.57 6.16
N ALA A 448 6.93 -16.83 5.24
CA ALA A 448 6.73 -16.97 3.81
C ALA A 448 7.25 -18.30 3.22
N ASP A 449 8.07 -19.07 3.96
CA ASP A 449 8.77 -20.26 3.46
C ASP A 449 8.31 -21.60 4.07
N ILE A 450 7.69 -21.58 5.26
CA ILE A 450 7.26 -22.78 6.00
C ILE A 450 6.34 -23.69 5.15
N THR A 451 6.71 -24.96 4.99
CA THR A 451 5.88 -26.02 4.39
C THR A 451 5.21 -26.90 5.45
N VAL A 452 4.34 -27.83 5.03
CA VAL A 452 3.78 -28.87 5.91
C VAL A 452 4.87 -29.80 6.43
N SER A 453 5.93 -30.07 5.65
CA SER A 453 7.07 -30.90 6.05
C SER A 453 8.03 -30.24 7.06
N ASP A 454 7.97 -28.92 7.22
CA ASP A 454 8.81 -28.16 8.17
C ASP A 454 8.18 -28.01 9.56
N LEU A 455 6.89 -28.31 9.72
CA LEU A 455 6.17 -28.17 10.99
C LEU A 455 6.73 -29.15 12.04
N VAL A 456 7.12 -28.62 13.20
CA VAL A 456 7.68 -29.41 14.30
C VAL A 456 6.55 -29.89 15.19
N TYR A 457 6.53 -31.19 15.49
CA TYR A 457 5.54 -31.87 16.32
C TYR A 457 6.11 -32.12 17.72
N VAL A 458 5.47 -31.57 18.76
CA VAL A 458 6.02 -31.50 20.12
C VAL A 458 5.01 -31.96 21.19
N THR A 459 5.54 -32.48 22.31
CA THR A 459 4.77 -32.65 23.55
C THR A 459 4.55 -31.31 24.26
N GLU A 460 3.61 -31.28 25.19
CA GLU A 460 3.42 -30.15 26.12
C GLU A 460 4.60 -29.90 27.07
N ASP A 461 5.62 -30.78 27.09
CA ASP A 461 6.84 -30.70 27.91
C ASP A 461 8.14 -30.51 27.08
N ALA A 462 8.01 -29.98 25.86
CA ALA A 462 9.10 -29.58 24.94
C ALA A 462 9.90 -30.71 24.27
N GLU A 463 9.43 -31.96 24.34
CA GLU A 463 10.04 -33.05 23.58
C GLU A 463 9.59 -32.99 22.11
N VAL A 464 10.54 -33.02 21.17
CA VAL A 464 10.25 -33.09 19.73
C VAL A 464 9.98 -34.55 19.35
N ILE A 465 8.74 -34.84 18.99
CA ILE A 465 8.28 -36.16 18.54
C ILE A 465 8.65 -36.39 17.07
N SER A 466 8.49 -35.36 16.23
CA SER A 466 8.95 -35.38 14.83
C SER A 466 9.12 -33.98 14.25
N GLY A 467 9.98 -33.87 13.23
CA GLY A 467 10.40 -32.61 12.61
C GLY A 467 11.89 -32.65 12.28
N LYS A 468 12.36 -31.70 11.47
CA LYS A 468 13.80 -31.54 11.13
C LYS A 468 14.47 -30.39 11.86
N HIS A 469 13.68 -29.53 12.51
CA HIS A 469 14.08 -28.20 12.99
C HIS A 469 13.83 -28.08 14.49
N SER A 470 14.53 -27.15 15.13
CA SER A 470 14.26 -26.75 16.52
C SER A 470 13.03 -25.84 16.62
N VAL A 471 12.51 -25.65 17.84
CA VAL A 471 11.41 -24.72 18.13
C VAL A 471 11.91 -23.53 18.97
N ASN A 472 11.24 -22.39 18.86
CA ASN A 472 11.55 -21.22 19.69
C ASN A 472 11.10 -21.49 21.14
N ALA A 473 12.03 -21.48 22.10
CA ALA A 473 11.75 -21.74 23.51
C ALA A 473 10.75 -20.76 24.14
N ALA A 474 10.79 -19.47 23.74
CA ALA A 474 9.87 -18.44 24.22
C ALA A 474 8.43 -18.70 23.72
N GLY A 475 8.30 -18.97 22.42
CA GLY A 475 7.02 -19.31 21.79
C GLY A 475 6.43 -20.60 22.37
N PHE A 476 7.28 -21.62 22.55
CA PHE A 476 6.89 -22.87 23.18
C PHE A 476 6.35 -22.64 24.61
N ALA A 477 7.09 -21.94 25.47
CA ALA A 477 6.73 -21.75 26.88
C ALA A 477 5.41 -20.99 27.09
N ILE A 478 5.03 -20.11 26.15
CA ILE A 478 3.70 -19.48 26.14
C ILE A 478 2.64 -20.48 25.69
N HIS A 479 2.86 -21.16 24.56
CA HIS A 479 1.86 -22.02 23.93
C HIS A 479 1.59 -23.30 24.74
N SER A 480 2.60 -23.89 25.39
CA SER A 480 2.46 -25.09 26.23
C SER A 480 1.56 -24.85 27.43
N GLU A 481 1.78 -23.75 28.17
CA GLU A 481 1.03 -23.45 29.39
C GLU A 481 -0.43 -23.07 29.08
N ILE A 482 -0.69 -22.38 27.97
CA ILE A 482 -2.05 -22.13 27.47
C ILE A 482 -2.73 -23.46 27.07
N HIS A 483 -2.03 -24.36 26.38
CA HIS A 483 -2.56 -25.67 26.02
C HIS A 483 -2.81 -26.59 27.23
N LYS A 484 -1.97 -26.53 28.27
CA LYS A 484 -2.16 -27.23 29.55
C LYS A 484 -3.35 -26.68 30.35
N ALA A 485 -3.43 -25.36 30.51
CA ALA A 485 -4.47 -24.71 31.31
C ALA A 485 -5.87 -24.78 30.68
N HIS A 486 -5.96 -24.77 29.35
CA HIS A 486 -7.24 -24.74 28.63
C HIS A 486 -7.35 -25.86 27.57
N PRO A 487 -7.72 -27.09 27.96
CA PRO A 487 -7.89 -28.22 27.03
C PRO A 487 -8.86 -27.96 25.87
N TRP A 488 -9.82 -27.04 26.03
CA TRP A 488 -10.76 -26.62 24.99
C TRP A 488 -10.13 -25.76 23.87
N ILE A 489 -8.96 -25.14 24.11
CA ILE A 489 -8.23 -24.38 23.09
C ILE A 489 -7.63 -25.37 22.08
N ASN A 490 -8.10 -25.24 20.84
CA ASN A 490 -7.71 -26.10 19.72
C ASN A 490 -6.56 -25.52 18.87
N ALA A 491 -6.30 -24.22 18.98
CA ALA A 491 -5.12 -23.57 18.40
C ALA A 491 -4.78 -22.29 19.17
N VAL A 492 -3.49 -22.01 19.35
CA VAL A 492 -2.98 -20.71 19.85
C VAL A 492 -2.30 -19.98 18.69
N CYS A 493 -2.50 -18.66 18.60
CA CYS A 493 -1.86 -17.80 17.60
C CYS A 493 -1.36 -16.50 18.26
N HIS A 494 -0.09 -16.18 18.01
CA HIS A 494 0.59 -15.03 18.57
C HIS A 494 1.31 -14.29 17.43
N ALA A 495 1.09 -12.98 17.33
CA ALA A 495 1.55 -12.15 16.22
C ALA A 495 2.20 -10.87 16.72
N HIS A 496 3.19 -10.40 15.96
CA HIS A 496 3.97 -9.19 16.24
C HIS A 496 3.64 -8.07 15.23
N SER A 497 2.39 -8.05 14.73
CA SER A 497 1.91 -7.06 13.76
C SER A 497 2.19 -5.62 14.25
N THR A 498 2.70 -4.75 13.38
CA THR A 498 3.12 -3.39 13.74
C THR A 498 1.99 -2.60 14.44
N ALA A 499 0.75 -2.73 13.94
CA ALA A 499 -0.43 -2.14 14.56
C ALA A 499 -0.78 -2.80 15.92
N GLY A 500 -0.64 -4.12 16.03
CA GLY A 500 -0.90 -4.87 17.27
C GLY A 500 0.06 -4.52 18.40
N LYS A 501 1.38 -4.51 18.13
CA LYS A 501 2.40 -4.04 19.08
C LYS A 501 2.18 -2.59 19.50
N THR A 502 1.97 -1.70 18.52
CA THR A 502 1.67 -0.28 18.76
C THR A 502 0.43 -0.09 19.64
N TYR A 503 -0.61 -0.91 19.42
CA TYR A 503 -1.82 -0.86 20.25
C TYR A 503 -1.59 -1.41 21.67
N SER A 504 -0.81 -2.50 21.79
CA SER A 504 -0.54 -3.16 23.08
C SER A 504 0.07 -2.22 24.13
N ALA A 505 0.89 -1.25 23.70
CA ALA A 505 1.52 -0.25 24.57
C ALA A 505 0.51 0.62 25.35
N PHE A 506 -0.71 0.82 24.82
CA PHE A 506 -1.77 1.53 25.53
C PHE A 506 -2.36 0.74 26.72
N GLY A 507 -2.16 -0.58 26.78
CA GLY A 507 -2.61 -1.42 27.89
C GLY A 507 -4.11 -1.33 28.18
N LYS A 508 -4.95 -1.21 27.14
CA LYS A 508 -6.41 -1.05 27.24
C LYS A 508 -7.13 -1.96 26.22
N PRO A 509 -8.44 -2.28 26.38
CA PRO A 509 -9.14 -3.17 25.45
C PRO A 509 -9.31 -2.48 24.10
N LEU A 510 -9.18 -3.24 23.01
CA LEU A 510 -9.51 -2.75 21.66
C LEU A 510 -10.99 -2.31 21.61
N PRO A 511 -11.31 -1.02 21.41
CA PRO A 511 -12.68 -0.54 21.40
C PRO A 511 -13.44 -0.95 20.14
N SER A 512 -14.77 -0.90 20.26
CA SER A 512 -15.72 -1.29 19.22
C SER A 512 -15.93 -0.14 18.21
N LEU A 513 -14.99 0.03 17.27
CA LEU A 513 -14.94 1.19 16.34
C LEU A 513 -15.47 0.88 14.94
N THR A 514 -15.36 -0.38 14.51
CA THR A 514 -15.74 -0.86 13.18
C THR A 514 -16.50 -2.16 13.31
N GLN A 515 -17.32 -2.51 12.32
CA GLN A 515 -18.03 -3.81 12.27
C GLN A 515 -17.05 -4.98 12.47
N ASP A 516 -15.86 -4.91 11.86
CA ASP A 516 -14.80 -5.90 12.06
C ASP A 516 -14.33 -6.02 13.51
N SER A 517 -14.16 -4.92 14.24
CA SER A 517 -13.75 -4.98 15.65
C SER A 517 -14.77 -5.71 16.55
N LEU A 518 -16.05 -5.76 16.14
CA LEU A 518 -17.13 -6.37 16.93
C LEU A 518 -16.99 -7.91 17.06
N LYS A 519 -16.20 -8.57 16.20
CA LYS A 519 -15.94 -10.03 16.35
C LYS A 519 -15.22 -10.38 17.66
N PHE A 520 -14.56 -9.39 18.27
CA PHE A 520 -13.89 -9.45 19.58
C PHE A 520 -14.67 -8.78 20.71
N HIS A 521 -15.85 -8.20 20.44
CA HIS A 521 -16.61 -7.54 21.49
C HIS A 521 -17.02 -8.53 22.57
N GLY A 522 -16.81 -8.15 23.84
CA GLY A 522 -16.99 -9.04 25.00
C GLY A 522 -15.95 -10.16 25.17
N LYS A 523 -14.89 -10.24 24.34
CA LYS A 523 -13.92 -11.36 24.32
C LYS A 523 -12.45 -10.97 24.59
N ARG A 524 -12.20 -9.71 24.94
CA ARG A 524 -10.87 -9.10 25.09
C ARG A 524 -10.42 -9.09 26.56
N SER A 525 -9.30 -9.73 26.86
CA SER A 525 -8.55 -9.51 28.11
C SER A 525 -7.21 -8.81 27.84
N ILE A 526 -6.55 -8.38 28.91
CA ILE A 526 -5.26 -7.68 28.86
C ILE A 526 -4.36 -8.33 29.90
N LEU A 527 -3.13 -8.67 29.53
CA LEU A 527 -2.07 -8.87 30.50
C LEU A 527 -1.33 -7.53 30.66
N HIS A 528 -1.46 -6.90 31.83
CA HIS A 528 -0.82 -5.62 32.13
C HIS A 528 0.63 -5.75 32.64
N GLU A 529 0.99 -6.96 33.08
CA GLU A 529 2.32 -7.33 33.55
C GLU A 529 3.21 -7.68 32.35
N TYR A 530 4.47 -7.24 32.40
CA TYR A 530 5.49 -7.59 31.40
C TYR A 530 6.80 -7.84 32.13
N HIS A 531 7.38 -9.03 31.96
CA HIS A 531 8.49 -9.52 32.77
C HIS A 531 9.83 -9.58 32.02
N GLY A 532 9.87 -9.14 30.76
CA GLY A 532 11.06 -9.16 29.90
C GLY A 532 10.98 -10.23 28.79
N PRO A 533 12.10 -10.59 28.14
CA PRO A 533 12.12 -11.65 27.13
C PRO A 533 11.84 -13.02 27.76
N VAL A 534 10.87 -13.74 27.20
CA VAL A 534 10.31 -14.96 27.82
C VAL A 534 11.26 -16.15 27.71
N LEU A 535 11.94 -16.48 28.81
CA LEU A 535 12.74 -17.71 28.97
C LEU A 535 12.20 -18.63 30.07
N SER A 536 10.97 -18.39 30.54
CA SER A 536 10.32 -19.19 31.59
C SER A 536 8.83 -19.42 31.29
N THR A 537 8.26 -20.48 31.86
CA THR A 537 6.83 -20.79 31.75
C THR A 537 5.93 -19.84 32.54
N GLU A 538 6.49 -18.90 33.31
CA GLU A 538 5.71 -18.07 34.24
C GLU A 538 4.91 -16.98 33.50
N GLU A 539 5.41 -16.48 32.35
CA GLU A 539 4.60 -15.63 31.46
C GLU A 539 3.50 -16.43 30.76
N GLY A 540 3.77 -17.66 30.31
CA GLY A 540 2.75 -18.56 29.77
C GLY A 540 1.61 -18.81 30.77
N LYS A 541 1.94 -19.04 32.05
CA LYS A 541 0.98 -19.15 33.16
C LYS A 541 0.25 -17.84 33.44
N ALA A 542 0.91 -16.69 33.34
CA ALA A 542 0.28 -15.38 33.50
C ALA A 542 -0.74 -15.08 32.39
N ILE A 543 -0.40 -15.41 31.13
CA ILE A 543 -1.29 -15.31 29.98
C ILE A 543 -2.48 -16.28 30.13
N ALA A 544 -2.24 -17.52 30.54
CA ALA A 544 -3.31 -18.49 30.79
C ALA A 544 -4.33 -18.00 31.84
N ARG A 545 -3.89 -17.33 32.92
CA ARG A 545 -4.80 -16.79 33.96
C ARG A 545 -5.78 -15.73 33.44
N VAL A 546 -5.45 -15.00 32.37
CA VAL A 546 -6.33 -13.96 31.78
C VAL A 546 -7.22 -14.49 30.65
N ILE A 547 -7.17 -15.79 30.36
CA ILE A 547 -8.02 -16.47 29.36
C ILE A 547 -9.17 -17.19 30.08
N ASN A 548 -10.36 -17.17 29.48
CA ASN A 548 -11.52 -17.97 29.92
C ASN A 548 -12.51 -18.18 28.76
N ASP A 549 -13.57 -18.94 29.00
CA ASP A 549 -14.60 -19.33 28.03
C ASP A 549 -15.25 -18.15 27.26
N ARG A 550 -15.15 -16.92 27.78
CA ARG A 550 -15.56 -15.69 27.08
C ARG A 550 -14.36 -14.91 26.56
N MET A 551 -13.31 -14.74 27.38
CA MET A 551 -12.12 -13.96 27.04
C MET A 551 -11.07 -14.82 26.34
N ASN A 552 -11.06 -14.78 25.02
CA ASN A 552 -10.19 -15.60 24.17
C ASN A 552 -9.28 -14.78 23.24
N VAL A 553 -9.20 -13.45 23.42
CA VAL A 553 -8.22 -12.57 22.76
C VAL A 553 -7.50 -11.75 23.82
N VAL A 554 -6.18 -11.88 23.89
CA VAL A 554 -5.34 -11.27 24.93
C VAL A 554 -4.43 -10.19 24.31
N ILE A 555 -4.52 -8.98 24.84
CA ILE A 555 -3.56 -7.91 24.55
C ILE A 555 -2.42 -8.02 25.57
N LEU A 556 -1.20 -8.31 25.10
CA LEU A 556 -0.01 -8.44 25.95
C LEU A 556 0.70 -7.09 26.02
N LYS A 557 0.48 -6.33 27.10
CA LYS A 557 0.95 -4.94 27.19
C LYS A 557 2.46 -4.85 26.97
N ASN A 558 2.89 -3.98 26.06
CA ASN A 558 4.28 -3.78 25.62
C ASN A 558 4.94 -4.98 24.90
N HIS A 559 4.26 -6.11 24.74
CA HIS A 559 4.78 -7.31 24.08
C HIS A 559 4.13 -7.49 22.69
N GLY A 560 2.80 -7.48 22.58
CA GLY A 560 2.11 -7.67 21.30
C GLY A 560 0.67 -8.16 21.44
N LEU A 561 0.21 -8.96 20.47
CA LEU A 561 -1.12 -9.59 20.50
C LEU A 561 -1.01 -11.11 20.55
N LEU A 562 -1.84 -11.74 21.39
CA LEU A 562 -2.06 -13.18 21.41
C LEU A 562 -3.56 -13.42 21.24
N SER A 563 -3.95 -13.94 20.08
CA SER A 563 -5.34 -14.05 19.67
C SER A 563 -5.66 -15.50 19.34
N LEU A 564 -6.74 -16.03 19.90
CA LEU A 564 -7.24 -17.37 19.54
C LEU A 564 -8.11 -17.26 18.27
N MET A 565 -7.48 -16.67 17.23
CA MET A 565 -7.99 -16.11 15.96
C MET A 565 -9.15 -15.10 16.14
N ILE A 566 -9.04 -13.84 15.76
CA ILE A 566 -8.39 -13.19 14.59
C ILE A 566 -7.66 -11.89 15.06
N ASP A 567 -6.91 -11.17 14.20
CA ASP A 567 -6.40 -9.81 14.48
C ASP A 567 -7.25 -8.71 13.77
N ALA A 568 -7.36 -7.53 14.38
CA ALA A 568 -7.67 -6.26 13.71
C ALA A 568 -7.36 -5.06 14.62
N ALA A 569 -6.40 -4.23 14.26
CA ALA A 569 -6.19 -2.92 14.89
C ALA A 569 -5.77 -1.87 13.85
N THR A 570 -6.31 -0.66 13.97
CA THR A 570 -5.81 0.54 13.28
C THR A 570 -5.84 1.70 14.28
N PRO A 571 -4.68 2.26 14.69
CA PRO A 571 -4.65 3.29 15.73
C PRO A 571 -5.06 4.66 15.18
N ALA A 572 -6.22 5.16 15.61
CA ALA A 572 -6.62 6.56 15.40
C ALA A 572 -6.21 7.44 16.61
N ARG A 573 -5.82 8.69 16.35
CA ARG A 573 -5.60 9.72 17.39
C ARG A 573 -6.81 10.67 17.48
N GLY A 574 -7.10 11.12 18.70
CA GLY A 574 -8.40 11.71 19.08
C GLY A 574 -9.41 10.62 19.48
N GLU A 575 -10.39 10.93 20.32
CA GLU A 575 -11.39 9.94 20.72
C GLU A 575 -12.23 9.50 19.51
N PRO A 576 -12.25 8.19 19.18
CA PRO A 576 -13.04 7.68 18.08
C PRO A 576 -14.48 7.48 18.53
N ALA A 577 -15.45 7.78 17.67
CA ALA A 577 -16.84 7.43 17.92
C ALA A 577 -16.95 5.89 18.00
N THR A 578 -17.40 5.39 19.14
CA THR A 578 -17.68 3.97 19.34
C THR A 578 -19.03 3.59 18.75
N ILE A 579 -19.13 2.37 18.23
CA ILE A 579 -20.42 1.73 17.97
C ILE A 579 -21.14 1.56 19.31
N ASP A 580 -22.44 1.86 19.32
CA ASP A 580 -23.30 1.71 20.51
C ASP A 580 -23.22 0.29 21.10
N GLU A 581 -23.29 0.18 22.43
CA GLU A 581 -23.07 -1.09 23.16
C GLU A 581 -24.14 -2.15 22.86
N GLU A 582 -25.41 -1.76 22.66
CA GLU A 582 -26.48 -2.69 22.31
C GLU A 582 -26.32 -3.21 20.87
N VAL A 583 -25.95 -2.32 19.94
CA VAL A 583 -25.61 -2.67 18.56
C VAL A 583 -24.36 -3.55 18.50
N ALA A 584 -23.32 -3.21 19.26
CA ALA A 584 -22.06 -3.95 19.36
C ALA A 584 -22.28 -5.38 19.86
N ARG A 585 -23.07 -5.54 20.92
CA ARG A 585 -23.50 -6.83 21.47
C ARG A 585 -24.28 -7.66 20.45
N GLY A 586 -25.33 -7.09 19.86
CA GLY A 586 -26.17 -7.80 18.88
C GLY A 586 -25.41 -8.25 17.63
N ALA A 587 -24.47 -7.44 17.14
CA ALA A 587 -23.64 -7.79 16.00
C ALA A 587 -22.60 -8.89 16.33
N ALA A 588 -21.98 -8.84 17.51
CA ALA A 588 -20.91 -9.76 17.92
C ALA A 588 -21.32 -11.24 17.84
N ASP A 589 -22.55 -11.56 18.24
CA ASP A 589 -23.12 -12.92 18.19
C ASP A 589 -23.37 -13.42 16.75
N THR A 590 -23.47 -12.53 15.76
CA THR A 590 -23.72 -12.89 14.35
C THR A 590 -22.45 -12.99 13.49
N ILE A 591 -21.39 -12.28 13.87
CA ILE A 591 -20.11 -12.23 13.11
C ILE A 591 -18.98 -12.98 13.81
N GLY A 592 -18.95 -13.02 15.14
CA GLY A 592 -17.86 -13.59 15.93
C GLY A 592 -17.95 -15.10 16.16
N THR A 593 -18.57 -15.86 15.25
CA THR A 593 -18.87 -17.29 15.39
C THR A 593 -17.85 -18.17 14.66
N ARG A 594 -17.71 -19.44 15.09
CA ARG A 594 -16.75 -20.39 14.49
C ARG A 594 -16.95 -20.60 12.98
N SER A 595 -18.21 -20.65 12.51
CA SER A 595 -18.54 -20.78 11.10
C SER A 595 -18.23 -19.52 10.29
N ARG A 596 -18.43 -18.31 10.87
CA ARG A 596 -17.96 -17.05 10.29
C ARG A 596 -16.44 -17.00 10.20
N GLY A 597 -15.72 -17.38 11.26
CA GLY A 597 -14.25 -17.42 11.25
C GLY A 597 -13.69 -18.29 10.11
N PHE A 598 -14.27 -19.47 9.89
CA PHE A 598 -13.96 -20.31 8.73
C PHE A 598 -14.26 -19.61 7.39
N LEU A 599 -15.46 -19.05 7.21
CA LEU A 599 -15.83 -18.31 6.00
C LEU A 599 -14.98 -17.05 5.74
N HIS A 600 -14.43 -16.44 6.78
CA HIS A 600 -13.47 -15.33 6.65
C HIS A 600 -12.07 -15.81 6.26
N PHE A 601 -11.62 -16.99 6.70
CA PHE A 601 -10.30 -17.53 6.36
C PHE A 601 -10.26 -18.21 4.98
N GLN A 602 -11.32 -18.95 4.61
CA GLN A 602 -11.33 -19.81 3.43
C GLN A 602 -10.97 -19.10 2.11
N PRO A 603 -11.42 -17.85 1.82
CA PRO A 603 -11.03 -17.14 0.61
C PRO A 603 -9.52 -16.87 0.52
N TYR A 604 -8.88 -16.47 1.63
CA TYR A 604 -7.43 -16.24 1.68
C TYR A 604 -6.66 -17.55 1.48
N TYR A 605 -7.13 -18.64 2.09
CA TYR A 605 -6.50 -19.96 1.95
C TYR A 605 -6.61 -20.52 0.52
N LEU A 606 -7.78 -20.43 -0.11
CA LEU A 606 -7.96 -20.85 -1.50
C LEU A 606 -7.16 -19.96 -2.48
N ASN A 607 -7.10 -18.65 -2.24
CA ASN A 607 -6.24 -17.74 -2.98
C ASN A 607 -4.75 -18.11 -2.80
N MET A 608 -4.32 -18.46 -1.58
CA MET A 608 -2.93 -18.86 -1.31
C MET A 608 -2.55 -20.16 -2.03
N ILE A 609 -3.46 -21.14 -2.09
CA ILE A 609 -3.28 -22.34 -2.94
C ILE A 609 -3.14 -21.94 -4.40
N ALA A 610 -4.02 -21.09 -4.92
CA ALA A 610 -3.99 -20.65 -6.32
C ALA A 610 -2.72 -19.85 -6.68
N GLN A 611 -2.23 -19.00 -5.77
CA GLN A 611 -1.01 -18.19 -5.97
C GLN A 611 0.29 -19.02 -5.90
N THR A 612 0.31 -20.11 -5.12
CA THR A 612 1.52 -20.93 -4.88
C THR A 612 1.53 -22.27 -5.62
N GLY A 613 0.45 -22.61 -6.34
CA GLY A 613 0.24 -23.98 -6.84
C GLY A 613 0.10 -25.02 -5.72
N GLY A 614 -0.10 -24.60 -4.47
CA GLY A 614 -0.08 -25.46 -3.30
C GLY A 614 1.33 -25.85 -2.80
N ALA A 615 2.39 -25.15 -3.22
CA ALA A 615 3.78 -25.51 -2.86
C ALA A 615 4.07 -25.57 -1.35
N PHE A 616 3.27 -24.89 -0.51
CA PHE A 616 3.39 -24.96 0.95
C PHE A 616 2.80 -26.25 1.58
N LEU A 617 2.11 -27.08 0.79
CA LEU A 617 1.48 -28.34 1.23
C LEU A 617 2.44 -29.55 1.19
N LEU A 618 3.68 -29.34 0.74
CA LEU A 618 4.73 -30.35 0.58
C LEU A 618 5.39 -30.76 1.91
#